data_AF-A0A9P7EJF6-F1
#
_entry.id   AF-A0A9P7EJF6-F1
#
_cell.length_a   1.000
_cell.length_b   1.000
_cell.length_c   1.000
_cell.angle_alpha   90.00
_cell.angle_beta   90.00
_cell.angle_gamma   90.00
#
_symmetry.space_group_name_H-M   'P 1'
#
loop_
_entity.id
_entity.type
_entity.pdbx_description
1 polymer ?
#
loop_
_entity_poly.entity_id
_entity_poly.type
_entity_poly.pdbx_seq_one_letter_code
_entity_poly.pdbx_strand_id
1 'polypeptide(L)'
;LKFALPLVFIIGYTVCYLYEPHGSIGLVFHKRAWIQREILPLSPLAGCFEPERISPLYNVSDAVYGGKRFEVQAGVPMRMG
;
A
#
# COMPACT_ATOMS: atom_id res chain seq x y z
N LEU A 1 2.62 22.16 36.53
CA LEU A 1 3.32 22.15 35.22
C LEU A 1 4.64 21.37 35.25
N LYS A 2 5.53 21.58 36.24
CA LYS A 2 6.85 20.91 36.35
C LYS A 2 6.84 19.38 36.23
N PHE A 3 5.80 18.71 36.74
CA PHE A 3 5.69 17.24 36.69
C PHE A 3 4.78 16.72 35.57
N ALA A 4 3.90 17.57 35.03
CA ALA A 4 3.01 17.19 33.95
C ALA A 4 3.78 16.96 32.64
N LEU A 5 4.77 17.82 32.38
CA LEU A 5 5.60 17.74 31.17
C LEU A 5 6.43 16.43 31.09
N PRO A 6 7.21 16.04 32.13
CA PRO A 6 7.95 14.78 32.09
C PRO A 6 7.01 13.56 32.08
N LEU A 7 5.87 13.63 32.75
CA LEU A 7 4.88 12.55 32.74
C LEU A 7 4.33 12.31 31.34
N VAL A 8 3.92 13.36 30.62
CA VAL A 8 3.43 13.26 29.24
C VAL A 8 4.51 12.72 28.31
N PHE A 9 5.77 13.14 28.50
CA PHE A 9 6.89 12.64 27.70
C PHE A 9 7.13 11.13 27.93
N ILE A 10 7.13 10.68 29.18
CA ILE A 10 7.32 9.26 29.52
C ILE A 10 6.17 8.42 28.94
N ILE A 11 4.93 8.89 29.07
CA ILE A 11 3.75 8.20 28.52
C ILE A 11 3.83 8.12 26.99
N GLY A 12 4.14 9.24 26.32
CA GLY A 12 4.29 9.25 24.86
C GLY A 12 5.41 8.32 24.38
N TYR A 13 6.55 8.33 25.07
CA TYR A 13 7.68 7.45 24.76
C TYR A 13 7.34 5.97 24.95
N THR A 14 6.68 5.60 26.06
CA THR A 14 6.28 4.22 26.32
C THR A 14 5.25 3.73 25.30
N VAL A 15 4.31 4.57 24.89
CA VAL A 15 3.39 4.25 23.79
C VAL A 15 4.16 4.02 22.49
N CYS A 16 5.05 4.93 22.09
CA CYS A 16 5.84 4.73 20.87
C CYS A 16 6.76 3.50 20.93
N TYR A 17 7.32 3.18 22.09
CA TYR A 17 8.19 2.01 22.27
C TYR A 17 7.40 0.70 22.20
N LEU A 18 6.24 0.62 22.86
CA LEU A 18 5.42 -0.60 22.92
C LEU A 18 4.61 -0.82 21.64
N TYR A 19 4.14 0.24 21.00
CA TYR A 19 3.36 0.13 19.77
C TYR A 19 4.23 0.02 18.53
N GLU A 20 5.57 -0.01 18.68
CA GLU A 20 6.60 -0.05 17.63
C GLU A 20 6.00 0.48 16.32
N PRO A 21 5.85 1.81 16.14
CA PRO A 21 5.27 2.33 14.92
C PRO A 21 6.23 1.91 13.83
N HIS A 22 5.92 0.79 13.19
CA HIS A 22 6.42 0.34 11.91
C HIS A 22 5.83 1.29 10.88
N GLY A 23 6.09 2.59 11.07
CA GLY A 23 5.94 3.62 10.08
C GLY A 23 7.06 3.42 9.09
N SER A 24 7.02 2.31 8.34
CA SER A 24 7.69 2.20 7.08
C SER A 24 7.01 3.20 6.15
N ILE A 25 7.39 4.47 6.26
CA ILE A 25 7.05 5.48 5.29
C ILE A 25 7.90 5.14 4.07
N GLY A 26 7.36 4.28 3.20
CA GLY A 26 7.92 3.99 1.89
C GLY A 26 7.79 5.21 1.01
N LEU A 27 8.66 6.21 1.21
CA LEU A 27 8.77 7.36 0.33
C LEU A 27 9.42 6.93 -0.98
N VAL A 28 8.65 6.23 -1.82
CA VAL A 28 9.08 5.90 -3.17
C VAL A 28 8.73 7.06 -4.08
N PHE A 29 9.69 7.97 -4.24
CA PHE A 29 9.54 9.12 -5.13
C PHE A 29 9.73 8.70 -6.59
N HIS A 30 8.65 8.36 -7.26
CA HIS A 30 8.65 8.21 -8.71
C HIS A 30 8.42 9.57 -9.37
N LYS A 31 9.34 9.98 -10.25
CA LYS A 31 9.13 11.16 -11.10
C LYS A 31 7.98 10.87 -12.06
N ARG A 32 6.89 11.65 -11.98
CA ARG A 32 5.73 11.50 -12.90
C ARG A 32 6.12 11.54 -14.37
N ALA A 33 7.11 12.37 -14.71
CA ALA A 33 7.66 12.46 -16.07
C ALA A 33 8.38 11.18 -16.53
N TRP A 34 8.91 10.36 -15.62
CA TRP A 34 9.47 9.05 -15.96
C TRP A 34 8.34 8.04 -16.23
N ILE A 35 7.30 8.02 -15.38
CA ILE A 35 6.14 7.14 -15.56
C ILE A 35 5.49 7.36 -16.93
N GLN A 36 5.29 8.62 -17.33
CA GLN A 36 4.67 8.95 -18.62
C GLN A 36 5.50 8.53 -19.83
N ARG A 37 6.81 8.35 -19.68
CA ARG A 37 7.69 7.87 -20.77
C ARG A 37 7.63 6.35 -20.92
N GLU A 38 7.35 5.64 -19.84
CA GLU A 38 7.29 4.18 -19.81
C GLU A 38 5.89 3.63 -20.15
N ILE A 39 4.85 4.46 -20.09
CA ILE A 39 3.49 4.07 -20.49
C ILE A 39 3.44 3.95 -22.02
N LEU A 40 3.47 2.72 -22.50
CA LEU A 40 3.20 2.41 -23.90
C LEU A 40 1.68 2.48 -24.16
N PRO A 41 1.22 3.23 -25.18
CA PRO A 41 -0.19 3.26 -25.57
C PRO A 41 -0.52 1.97 -26.32
N LEU A 42 -0.77 0.90 -25.57
CA LEU A 42 -1.14 -0.40 -26.13
C LEU A 42 -2.67 -0.52 -26.18
N SER A 43 -3.18 -0.96 -27.33
CA SER A 43 -4.58 -1.35 -27.52
C SER A 43 -4.63 -2.73 -28.15
N PRO A 44 -5.49 -3.66 -27.70
CA PRO A 44 -6.37 -3.57 -26.52
C PRO A 44 -5.61 -3.75 -25.19
N LEU A 45 -6.05 -3.10 -24.12
CA LEU A 45 -5.50 -3.29 -22.75
C LEU A 45 -5.95 -4.62 -22.09
N ALA A 46 -6.56 -5.52 -22.86
CA ALA A 46 -7.06 -6.80 -22.38
C ALA A 46 -6.09 -7.93 -22.77
N GLY A 47 -6.06 -9.01 -21.97
CA GLY A 47 -5.27 -10.19 -22.29
C GLY A 47 -3.80 -10.15 -21.84
N CYS A 48 -3.45 -9.33 -20.85
CA CYS A 48 -2.10 -9.30 -20.26
C CYS A 48 -1.69 -10.62 -19.59
N PHE A 49 -2.67 -11.48 -19.25
CA PHE A 49 -2.43 -12.75 -18.58
C PHE A 49 -2.54 -13.90 -19.58
N GLU A 50 -1.53 -14.77 -19.60
CA GLU A 50 -1.58 -16.02 -20.34
C GLU A 50 -2.63 -16.94 -19.70
N PRO A 51 -3.66 -17.39 -20.43
CA PRO A 51 -4.77 -18.16 -19.86
C PRO A 51 -4.31 -19.48 -19.23
N GLU A 52 -3.24 -20.08 -19.75
CA GLU A 52 -2.63 -21.31 -19.23
C GLU A 52 -1.95 -21.13 -17.86
N ARG A 53 -1.59 -19.89 -17.50
CA ARG A 53 -0.94 -19.56 -16.21
C ARG A 53 -1.91 -19.06 -15.15
N ILE A 54 -3.20 -19.01 -15.45
CA ILE A 54 -4.22 -18.61 -14.48
C ILE A 54 -4.50 -19.83 -13.60
N SER A 55 -4.12 -19.73 -12.32
CA SER A 55 -4.40 -20.78 -11.35
C SER A 55 -5.92 -20.97 -11.21
N PRO A 56 -6.45 -22.20 -11.36
CA PRO A 56 -7.88 -22.47 -11.14
C PRO A 56 -8.30 -22.26 -9.69
N LEU A 57 -7.34 -22.15 -8.76
CA LEU A 57 -7.58 -21.84 -7.35
C LEU A 57 -7.78 -20.33 -7.11
N TYR A 58 -7.57 -19.48 -8.12
CA TYR A 58 -7.73 -18.03 -7.96
C TYR A 58 -9.22 -17.65 -7.94
N ASN A 59 -9.69 -17.17 -6.79
CA ASN A 59 -11.07 -16.75 -6.62
C ASN A 59 -11.26 -15.27 -7.03
N VAL A 60 -11.70 -15.07 -8.27
CA VAL A 60 -11.98 -13.74 -8.82
C VAL A 60 -13.06 -13.01 -8.02
N SER A 61 -14.07 -13.74 -7.53
CA SER A 61 -15.18 -13.12 -6.78
C SER A 61 -14.71 -12.56 -5.44
N ASP A 62 -13.85 -13.28 -4.72
CA ASP A 62 -13.23 -12.80 -3.48
C ASP A 62 -12.26 -11.64 -3.72
N ALA A 63 -11.50 -11.68 -4.82
CA ALA A 63 -10.59 -10.59 -5.17
C ALA A 63 -11.32 -9.26 -5.52
N VAL A 64 -12.49 -9.34 -6.16
CA VAL A 64 -13.25 -8.16 -6.60
C VAL A 64 -14.22 -7.65 -5.54
N TYR A 65 -14.91 -8.56 -4.84
CA TYR A 65 -16.00 -8.24 -3.91
C TYR A 65 -15.70 -8.57 -2.45
N GLY A 66 -14.59 -9.27 -2.17
CA GLY A 66 -14.19 -9.62 -0.82
C GLY A 66 -13.69 -8.42 -0.03
N GLY A 67 -13.25 -8.69 1.21
CA GLY A 67 -12.70 -7.67 2.09
C GLY A 67 -11.50 -6.98 1.45
N LYS A 68 -11.51 -5.64 1.37
CA LYS A 68 -10.40 -4.87 0.82
C LYS A 68 -9.13 -5.15 1.62
N ARG A 69 -8.16 -5.79 0.98
CA ARG A 69 -6.82 -6.01 1.54
C ARG A 69 -5.93 -4.82 1.18
N PHE A 70 -5.01 -4.48 2.07
CA PHE A 70 -3.98 -3.48 1.81
C PHE A 70 -2.92 -4.10 0.89
N GLU A 71 -3.25 -4.22 -0.39
CA GLU A 71 -2.30 -4.68 -1.41
C GLU A 71 -1.64 -3.47 -2.06
N VAL A 72 -0.31 -3.41 -2.01
CA VAL A 72 0.46 -2.38 -2.70
C VAL A 72 0.62 -2.82 -4.15
N GLN A 73 -0.29 -2.37 -5.01
CA GLN A 73 -0.20 -2.59 -6.45
C GLN A 73 0.45 -1.37 -7.12
N ALA A 74 1.45 -1.60 -7.96
CA ALA A 74 2.11 -0.53 -8.70
C ALA A 74 1.10 0.19 -9.61
N GLY A 75 1.04 1.52 -9.49
CA GLY A 75 0.17 2.34 -10.33
C GLY A 75 -1.27 2.54 -9.82
N VAL A 76 -1.67 1.90 -8.72
CA VAL A 76 -2.97 2.14 -8.08
C VAL A 76 -2.75 2.94 -6.79
N PRO A 77 -3.40 4.11 -6.61
CA PRO A 77 -3.27 4.84 -5.35
C PRO A 77 -3.82 3.95 -4.23
N MET A 78 -3.04 3.81 -3.16
CA MET A 78 -3.44 3.07 -1.97
C MET A 78 -4.73 3.71 -1.43
N ARG A 79 -5.86 3.02 -1.59
CA ARG A 79 -7.14 3.47 -1.06
C ARG A 79 -7.24 2.96 0.37
N MET A 80 -6.89 3.80 1.35
CA MET A 80 -7.35 3.56 2.72
C MET A 80 -8.88 3.54 2.70
N GLY A 81 -9.45 2.42 3.14
CA GLY A 81 -10.85 2.32 3.53
C GLY A 81 -11.01 2.80 4.95
#